data_AF-A0A6P2AYS0-F1
#
_entry.id   AF-A0A6P2AYS0-F1
#
_cell.length_a   1.000
_cell.length_b   1.000
_cell.length_c   1.000
_cell.angle_alpha   90.00
_cell.angle_beta   90.00
_cell.angle_gamma   90.00
#
_symmetry.space_group_name_H-M   'P 1'
#
loop_
_entity.id
_entity.type
_entity.pdbx_description
1 polymer ?
#
loop_
_entity_poly.entity_id
_entity_poly.type
_entity_poly.pdbx_seq_one_letter_code
_entity_poly.pdbx_strand_id
1 'polypeptide(L)'
;MLTHFSPQRLAPLALACSLLVAPFALPAWAQEQRSRLLTVTGTGVEMIPTTITRVRLAVEVRGEDAAVVQREVARQTAQVIALLRSQGVERLQTTGLSLQPRYESRQNQNEPRLVGYIGSNSVAFRIASDAAGDLIDRAVGTGVTRIDGVEFLATDAAIEAAKAEALRQATANARAEAAIVLQSLGLREQEITGIRINHGGGDFSPRMQANTMAFEAADAIVGGDQTVRASVTLEIRY
;
A
#
# COMPACT_ATOMS: atom_id res chain seq x y z
N MET A 1 70.03 82.48 41.00
CA MET A 1 69.70 83.23 42.23
C MET A 1 68.55 82.49 42.90
N LEU A 2 68.73 82.08 44.16
CA LEU A 2 67.70 81.67 45.15
C LEU A 2 66.86 80.42 44.81
N THR A 3 67.25 79.23 45.29
CA THR A 3 66.96 78.66 46.63
C THR A 3 65.52 78.20 46.84
N HIS A 4 65.43 76.95 47.29
CA HIS A 4 64.70 76.52 48.50
C HIS A 4 63.30 75.84 48.40
N PHE A 5 63.25 74.73 49.15
CA PHE A 5 62.17 74.19 49.98
C PHE A 5 61.29 73.04 49.46
N SER A 6 61.48 71.91 50.14
CA SER A 6 60.69 70.68 50.19
C SER A 6 59.36 70.89 50.95
N PRO A 7 58.43 69.91 50.91
CA PRO A 7 58.44 68.91 51.98
C PRO A 7 58.11 67.48 51.52
N GLN A 8 58.90 66.52 51.98
CA GLN A 8 58.57 65.09 51.91
C GLN A 8 57.75 64.71 53.15
N ARG A 9 56.63 64.00 52.95
CA ARG A 9 55.84 63.36 54.01
C ARG A 9 55.72 61.84 53.74
N LEU A 10 56.38 61.07 54.60
CA LEU A 10 55.98 59.80 55.25
C LEU A 10 54.92 58.90 54.55
N ALA A 11 55.38 57.76 53.99
CA ALA A 11 55.01 56.32 54.16
C ALA A 11 53.56 55.87 54.53
N PRO A 12 53.16 54.57 54.42
CA PRO A 12 53.55 53.45 53.53
C PRO A 12 52.35 52.59 52.98
N LEU A 13 52.68 51.52 52.23
CA LEU A 13 52.01 50.21 52.14
C LEU A 13 50.56 50.08 51.56
N ALA A 14 50.42 49.39 50.43
CA ALA A 14 49.28 48.49 50.17
C ALA A 14 49.58 47.46 49.07
N LEU A 15 49.37 46.19 49.44
CA LEU A 15 49.42 44.96 48.64
C LEU A 15 48.53 45.01 47.39
N ALA A 16 49.05 44.61 46.23
CA ALA A 16 48.27 44.32 45.04
C ALA A 16 47.90 42.83 45.00
N CYS A 17 46.61 42.53 45.21
CA CYS A 17 46.04 41.19 45.10
C CYS A 17 45.35 41.06 43.72
N SER A 18 45.96 40.29 42.81
CA SER A 18 45.45 40.03 41.45
C SER A 18 44.32 38.99 41.47
N LEU A 19 43.09 39.45 41.19
CA LEU A 19 41.89 38.61 41.05
C LEU A 19 41.88 37.93 39.67
N LEU A 20 41.91 36.59 39.66
CA LEU A 20 41.65 35.78 38.47
C LEU A 20 40.13 35.80 38.18
N VAL A 21 39.75 36.28 37.00
CA VAL A 21 38.36 36.24 36.49
C VAL A 21 38.08 34.84 35.93
N ALA A 22 37.17 34.10 36.55
CA ALA A 22 36.62 32.88 35.96
C ALA A 22 35.49 33.24 34.96
N PRO A 23 35.40 32.61 33.78
CA PRO A 23 34.31 32.84 32.87
C PRO A 23 33.04 32.16 33.41
N PHE A 24 32.02 32.96 33.71
CA PHE A 24 30.66 32.48 33.93
C PHE A 24 30.16 31.84 32.63
N ALA A 25 30.16 30.51 32.55
CA ALA A 25 29.36 29.79 31.58
C ALA A 25 27.89 29.94 31.98
N LEU A 26 27.14 30.77 31.27
CA LEU A 26 25.68 30.79 31.41
C LEU A 26 25.16 29.41 30.97
N PRO A 27 24.33 28.72 31.78
CA PRO A 27 23.61 27.56 31.28
C PRO A 27 22.69 28.10 30.18
N ALA A 28 22.91 27.66 28.95
CA ALA A 28 21.95 27.85 27.88
C ALA A 28 20.67 27.12 28.29
N TRP A 29 19.71 27.87 28.85
CA TRP A 29 18.34 27.41 28.98
C TRP A 29 17.79 27.27 27.56
N ALA A 30 18.03 26.10 26.96
CA ALA A 30 17.13 25.57 25.94
C ALA A 30 15.79 25.35 26.65
N GLN A 31 15.03 26.43 26.82
CA GLN A 31 13.67 26.38 27.29
C GLN A 31 12.91 25.65 26.20
N GLU A 32 12.73 24.34 26.40
CA GLU A 32 11.89 23.49 25.56
C GLU A 32 10.50 24.10 25.62
N GLN A 33 10.22 24.95 24.64
CA GLN A 33 8.94 25.62 24.49
C GLN A 33 7.93 24.51 24.31
N ARG A 34 7.24 24.12 25.40
CA ARG A 34 6.14 23.15 25.37
C ARG A 34 5.13 23.66 24.36
N SER A 35 5.23 23.14 23.15
CA SER A 35 4.38 23.52 22.04
C SER A 35 2.99 23.03 22.38
N ARG A 36 2.04 23.95 22.47
CA ARG A 36 0.61 23.62 22.58
C ARG A 36 0.20 23.07 21.23
N LEU A 37 0.10 21.75 21.14
CA LEU A 37 -0.21 21.02 19.92
C LEU A 37 -1.40 20.12 20.15
N LEU A 38 -2.36 20.18 19.24
CA LEU A 38 -3.45 19.25 19.10
C LEU A 38 -3.11 18.31 17.95
N THR A 39 -3.00 17.02 18.24
CA THR A 39 -2.89 15.99 17.22
C THR A 39 -4.26 15.36 17.01
N VAL A 40 -4.80 15.49 15.81
CA VAL A 40 -6.10 14.93 15.42
C VAL A 40 -5.93 14.07 14.18
N THR A 41 -6.66 12.97 14.08
CA THR A 41 -6.64 12.13 12.87
C THR A 41 -8.05 11.98 12.34
N GLY A 42 -8.27 12.49 11.13
CA GLY A 42 -9.51 12.27 10.41
C GLY A 42 -9.42 11.10 9.45
N THR A 43 -10.56 10.50 9.15
CA THR A 43 -10.72 9.38 8.22
C THR A 43 -11.70 9.72 7.12
N GLY A 44 -11.46 9.19 5.93
CA GLY A 44 -12.35 9.31 4.77
C GLY A 44 -12.48 7.96 4.08
N VAL A 45 -13.68 7.70 3.55
CA VAL A 45 -14.07 6.40 3.02
C VAL A 45 -14.93 6.61 1.79
N GLU A 46 -14.49 6.04 0.67
CA GLU A 46 -15.23 6.07 -0.58
C GLU A 46 -15.53 4.63 -1.05
N MET A 47 -16.73 4.38 -1.54
CA MET A 47 -17.13 3.07 -2.09
C MET A 47 -17.36 3.21 -3.59
N ILE A 48 -16.71 2.36 -4.38
CA ILE A 48 -16.77 2.40 -5.84
C ILE A 48 -17.12 1.02 -6.41
N PRO A 49 -17.90 0.95 -7.51
CA PRO A 49 -18.26 -0.33 -8.10
C PRO A 49 -17.04 -1.02 -8.73
N THR A 50 -16.99 -2.35 -8.63
CA THR A 50 -16.03 -3.18 -9.33
C THR A 50 -16.59 -3.57 -10.70
N THR A 51 -15.97 -3.06 -11.78
CA THR A 51 -16.47 -3.26 -13.15
C THR A 51 -15.48 -4.02 -14.03
N ILE A 52 -14.33 -4.39 -13.48
CA ILE A 52 -13.25 -5.12 -14.16
C ILE A 52 -13.04 -6.44 -13.43
N THR A 53 -12.88 -7.51 -14.19
CA THR A 53 -12.50 -8.82 -13.67
C THR A 53 -11.06 -9.12 -14.03
N ARG A 54 -10.22 -9.35 -13.03
CA ARG A 54 -8.89 -9.95 -13.17
C ARG A 54 -9.03 -11.46 -13.12
N VAL A 55 -8.63 -12.13 -14.20
CA VAL A 55 -8.70 -13.59 -14.32
C VAL A 55 -7.28 -14.14 -14.39
N ARG A 56 -7.03 -15.27 -13.71
CA ARG A 56 -5.82 -16.08 -13.85
C ARG A 56 -6.20 -17.47 -14.33
N LEU A 57 -5.68 -17.85 -15.48
CA LEU A 57 -5.92 -19.14 -16.13
C LEU A 57 -4.59 -19.88 -16.28
N ALA A 58 -4.63 -21.20 -16.31
CA ALA A 58 -3.47 -22.02 -16.61
C ALA A 58 -3.78 -23.15 -17.59
N VAL A 59 -2.80 -23.40 -18.47
CA VAL A 59 -2.72 -24.57 -19.30
C VAL A 59 -1.77 -25.54 -18.60
N GLU A 60 -2.27 -26.73 -18.27
CA GLU A 60 -1.50 -27.81 -17.66
C GLU A 60 -1.56 -29.06 -18.54
N VAL A 61 -0.39 -29.62 -18.87
CA VAL A 61 -0.23 -30.83 -19.68
C VAL A 61 0.60 -31.84 -18.92
N ARG A 62 0.27 -33.11 -19.09
CA ARG A 62 0.99 -34.25 -18.49
C ARG A 62 1.49 -35.17 -19.59
N GLY A 63 2.65 -35.78 -19.38
CA GLY A 63 3.24 -36.71 -20.36
C GLY A 63 4.49 -37.38 -19.82
N GLU A 64 4.99 -38.38 -20.53
CA GLU A 64 6.16 -39.18 -20.09
C GLU A 64 7.49 -38.48 -20.37
N ASP A 65 7.55 -37.66 -21.42
CA ASP A 65 8.74 -36.93 -21.85
C ASP A 65 8.63 -35.44 -21.54
N ALA A 66 9.61 -34.90 -20.82
CA ALA A 66 9.66 -33.51 -20.38
C ALA A 66 9.63 -32.51 -21.56
N ALA A 67 10.33 -32.81 -22.65
CA ALA A 67 10.44 -31.92 -23.80
C ALA A 67 9.13 -31.93 -24.63
N VAL A 68 8.46 -33.08 -24.73
CA VAL A 68 7.12 -33.18 -25.32
C VAL A 68 6.13 -32.37 -24.50
N VAL A 69 6.11 -32.55 -23.17
CA VAL A 69 5.23 -31.80 -22.26
C VAL A 69 5.45 -30.30 -22.40
N GLN A 70 6.70 -29.83 -22.38
CA GLN A 70 7.02 -28.41 -22.51
C GLN A 70 6.55 -27.82 -23.84
N ARG A 71 6.78 -28.51 -24.97
CA ARG A 71 6.33 -28.07 -26.29
C ARG A 71 4.81 -27.97 -26.37
N GLU A 72 4.12 -28.95 -25.80
CA GLU A 72 2.66 -29.00 -25.85
C GLU A 72 2.01 -27.92 -24.98
N VAL A 73 2.53 -27.68 -23.77
CA VAL A 73 2.11 -26.53 -22.95
C VAL A 73 2.31 -25.22 -23.71
N ALA A 74 3.47 -25.02 -24.34
CA ALA A 74 3.76 -23.80 -25.09
C ALA A 74 2.79 -23.61 -26.27
N ARG A 75 2.52 -24.68 -27.02
CA ARG A 75 1.59 -24.68 -28.16
C ARG A 75 0.16 -24.33 -27.73
N GLN A 76 -0.37 -24.99 -26.71
CA GLN A 76 -1.72 -24.73 -26.21
C GLN A 76 -1.83 -23.33 -25.58
N THR A 77 -0.82 -22.91 -24.81
CA THR A 77 -0.79 -21.56 -24.23
C THR A 77 -0.75 -20.48 -25.30
N ALA A 78 -0.03 -20.68 -26.41
CA ALA A 78 -0.02 -19.74 -27.53
C ALA A 78 -1.41 -19.58 -28.17
N GLN A 79 -2.20 -20.66 -28.27
CA GLN A 79 -3.58 -20.60 -28.75
C GLN A 79 -4.48 -19.81 -27.80
N VAL A 80 -4.34 -20.05 -26.50
CA VAL A 80 -5.07 -19.28 -25.47
C VAL A 80 -4.69 -17.79 -25.51
N ILE A 81 -3.39 -17.46 -25.60
CA ILE A 81 -2.94 -16.06 -25.70
C ILE A 81 -3.49 -15.39 -26.97
N ALA A 82 -3.52 -16.08 -28.10
CA ALA A 82 -4.09 -15.56 -29.34
C ALA A 82 -5.59 -15.28 -29.19
N LEU A 83 -6.34 -16.21 -28.58
CA LEU A 83 -7.75 -16.00 -28.23
C LEU A 83 -7.91 -14.75 -27.36
N LEU A 84 -7.20 -14.67 -26.23
CA LEU A 84 -7.33 -13.55 -25.29
C LEU A 84 -7.01 -12.21 -25.96
N ARG A 85 -5.95 -12.14 -26.78
CA ARG A 85 -5.63 -10.93 -27.57
C ARG A 85 -6.74 -10.55 -28.54
N SER A 86 -7.36 -11.53 -29.21
CA SER A 86 -8.47 -11.26 -30.13
C SER A 86 -9.70 -10.66 -29.45
N GLN A 87 -9.81 -10.82 -28.13
CA GLN A 87 -10.91 -10.30 -27.31
C GLN A 87 -10.59 -8.96 -26.65
N GLY A 88 -9.44 -8.37 -26.95
CA GLY A 88 -9.09 -7.04 -26.47
C GLY A 88 -8.87 -6.96 -24.96
N VAL A 89 -8.42 -8.06 -24.33
CA VAL A 89 -8.14 -8.05 -22.89
C VAL A 89 -7.01 -7.08 -22.55
N GLU A 90 -7.09 -6.50 -21.36
CA GLU A 90 -6.05 -5.64 -20.81
C GLU A 90 -5.06 -6.41 -19.94
N ARG A 91 -3.85 -5.86 -19.78
CA ARG A 91 -2.83 -6.38 -18.84
C ARG A 91 -2.55 -7.89 -18.98
N LEU A 92 -2.63 -8.40 -20.21
CA LEU A 92 -2.31 -9.79 -20.50
C LEU A 92 -0.83 -10.07 -20.26
N GLN A 93 -0.54 -10.98 -19.34
CA GLN A 93 0.82 -11.36 -18.97
C GLN A 93 0.88 -12.83 -18.56
N THR A 94 2.03 -13.47 -18.79
CA THR A 94 2.35 -14.77 -18.20
C THR A 94 2.75 -14.57 -16.75
N THR A 95 2.09 -15.29 -15.83
CA THR A 95 2.31 -15.17 -14.38
C THR A 95 3.14 -16.31 -13.79
N GLY A 96 3.38 -17.37 -14.54
CA GLY A 96 4.15 -18.51 -14.06
C GLY A 96 4.32 -19.58 -15.12
N LEU A 97 5.47 -20.23 -15.09
CA LEU A 97 5.83 -21.37 -15.94
C LEU A 97 6.47 -22.41 -15.04
N SER A 98 6.02 -23.66 -15.13
CA SER A 98 6.61 -24.76 -14.37
C SER A 98 6.69 -26.03 -15.21
N LEU A 99 7.69 -26.86 -14.92
CA LEU A 99 7.82 -28.21 -15.42
C LEU A 99 8.36 -29.05 -14.28
N GLN A 100 7.58 -30.02 -13.83
CA GLN A 100 7.86 -30.78 -12.62
C GLN A 100 7.79 -32.27 -12.93
N PRO A 101 8.76 -33.08 -12.47
CA PRO A 101 8.64 -34.54 -12.54
C PRO A 101 7.49 -35.02 -11.64
N ARG A 102 6.80 -36.05 -12.09
CA ARG A 102 5.76 -36.75 -11.34
C ARG A 102 6.31 -38.09 -10.91
N TYR A 103 6.31 -38.33 -9.61
CA TYR A 103 6.74 -39.59 -9.01
C TYR A 103 5.55 -40.35 -8.44
N GLU A 104 5.58 -41.67 -8.53
CA GLU A 104 4.66 -42.57 -7.84
C GLU A 104 5.42 -43.26 -6.70
N SER A 105 4.91 -43.08 -5.48
CA SER A 105 5.39 -43.81 -4.30
C SER A 105 4.59 -45.09 -4.14
N ARG A 106 5.25 -46.24 -4.13
CA ARG A 106 4.60 -47.53 -3.84
C ARG A 106 4.81 -47.91 -2.39
N GLN A 107 3.76 -48.42 -1.75
CA GLN A 107 3.67 -48.65 -0.30
C GLN A 107 4.76 -49.61 0.28
N ASN A 108 5.53 -50.29 -0.58
CA ASN A 108 6.55 -51.28 -0.22
C ASN A 108 7.93 -51.05 -0.91
N GLN A 109 8.18 -49.86 -1.47
CA GLN A 109 9.47 -49.54 -2.12
C GLN A 109 10.07 -48.27 -1.51
N ASN A 110 11.35 -48.31 -1.18
CA ASN A 110 12.07 -47.17 -0.58
C ASN A 110 12.39 -46.05 -1.59
N GLU A 111 12.25 -46.29 -2.89
CA GLU A 111 12.63 -45.32 -3.93
C GLU A 111 11.42 -44.94 -4.83
N PRO A 112 11.10 -43.64 -4.97
CA PRO A 112 9.98 -43.19 -5.78
C PRO A 112 10.26 -43.39 -7.28
N ARG A 113 9.28 -43.95 -8.02
CA ARG A 113 9.42 -44.18 -9.46
C ARG A 113 8.97 -42.94 -10.24
N LEU A 114 9.80 -42.44 -11.15
CA LEU A 114 9.39 -41.42 -12.11
C LEU A 114 8.32 -41.99 -13.06
N VAL A 115 7.16 -41.32 -13.13
CA VAL A 115 5.99 -41.70 -13.93
C VAL A 115 5.58 -40.61 -14.93
N GLY A 116 6.48 -39.67 -15.20
CA GLY A 116 6.31 -38.61 -16.20
C GLY A 116 6.55 -37.21 -15.64
N TYR A 117 5.97 -36.23 -16.32
CA TYR A 117 6.14 -34.81 -16.05
C TYR A 117 4.79 -34.08 -16.14
N ILE A 118 4.68 -32.99 -15.40
CA ILE A 118 3.58 -32.04 -15.46
C ILE A 118 4.20 -30.69 -15.83
N GLY A 119 3.77 -30.14 -16.95
CA GLY A 119 4.12 -28.79 -17.36
C GLY A 119 2.91 -27.88 -17.20
N SER A 120 3.12 -26.66 -16.73
CA SER A 120 2.05 -25.67 -16.67
C SER A 120 2.55 -24.27 -17.07
N ASN A 121 1.66 -23.50 -17.68
CA ASN A 121 1.88 -22.09 -17.96
C ASN A 121 0.60 -21.33 -17.60
N SER A 122 0.75 -20.32 -16.74
CA SER A 122 -0.34 -19.48 -16.25
C SER A 122 -0.28 -18.10 -16.86
N VAL A 123 -1.43 -17.56 -17.22
CA VAL A 123 -1.62 -16.20 -17.73
C VAL A 123 -2.64 -15.46 -16.87
N ALA A 124 -2.44 -14.17 -16.71
CA ALA A 124 -3.41 -13.28 -16.09
C ALA A 124 -3.77 -12.14 -17.04
N PHE A 125 -5.01 -11.69 -16.98
CA PHE A 125 -5.51 -10.57 -17.76
C PHE A 125 -6.65 -9.86 -17.01
N ARG A 126 -7.04 -8.70 -17.51
CA ARG A 126 -8.22 -7.95 -17.09
C ARG A 126 -9.20 -7.81 -18.25
N ILE A 127 -10.49 -7.89 -17.96
CA ILE A 127 -11.57 -7.66 -18.91
C ILE A 127 -12.76 -7.03 -18.16
N ALA A 128 -13.69 -6.40 -18.88
CA ALA A 128 -14.96 -5.99 -18.31
C ALA A 128 -15.68 -7.19 -17.66
N SER A 129 -16.29 -6.96 -16.49
CA SER A 129 -16.81 -8.06 -15.67
C SER A 129 -17.96 -8.84 -16.32
N ASP A 130 -18.77 -8.16 -17.12
CA ASP A 130 -19.86 -8.75 -17.91
C ASP A 130 -19.35 -9.71 -18.99
N ALA A 131 -18.20 -9.44 -19.59
CA ALA A 131 -17.59 -10.29 -20.62
C ALA A 131 -16.69 -11.40 -20.07
N ALA A 132 -16.48 -11.46 -18.74
CA ALA A 132 -15.55 -12.40 -18.13
C ALA A 132 -15.98 -13.86 -18.27
N GLY A 133 -17.27 -14.15 -18.09
CA GLY A 133 -17.82 -15.52 -18.14
C GLY A 133 -17.61 -16.16 -19.51
N ASP A 134 -18.15 -15.52 -20.55
CA ASP A 134 -18.02 -15.96 -21.94
C ASP A 134 -16.57 -16.17 -22.37
N LEU A 135 -15.66 -15.29 -21.93
CA LEU A 135 -14.24 -15.42 -22.28
C LEU A 135 -13.58 -16.60 -21.57
N ILE A 136 -13.91 -16.85 -20.30
CA ILE A 136 -13.42 -18.01 -19.56
C ILE A 136 -13.87 -19.30 -20.25
N ASP A 137 -15.15 -19.41 -20.61
CA ASP A 137 -15.70 -20.60 -21.27
C ASP A 137 -15.01 -20.88 -22.61
N ARG A 138 -14.78 -19.83 -23.41
CA ARG A 138 -14.02 -19.96 -24.66
C ARG A 138 -12.56 -20.33 -24.44
N ALA A 139 -11.94 -19.84 -23.38
CA ALA A 139 -10.56 -20.18 -23.03
C ALA A 139 -10.44 -21.66 -22.62
N VAL A 140 -11.41 -22.19 -21.88
CA VAL A 140 -11.52 -23.63 -21.58
C VAL A 140 -11.62 -24.44 -22.87
N GLY A 141 -12.51 -24.04 -23.80
CA GLY A 141 -12.61 -24.67 -25.12
C GLY A 141 -11.35 -24.60 -25.98
N THR A 142 -10.41 -23.71 -25.67
CA THR A 142 -9.14 -23.49 -26.40
C THR A 142 -7.93 -24.18 -25.76
N GLY A 143 -8.10 -24.82 -24.60
CA GLY A 143 -7.04 -25.61 -23.95
C GLY A 143 -6.64 -25.17 -22.55
N VAL A 144 -7.33 -24.18 -21.95
CA VAL A 144 -7.19 -23.92 -20.50
C VAL A 144 -7.75 -25.09 -19.72
N THR A 145 -6.98 -25.61 -18.77
CA THR A 145 -7.37 -26.75 -17.92
C THR A 145 -7.53 -26.37 -16.46
N ARG A 146 -7.16 -25.15 -16.08
CA ARG A 146 -7.24 -24.63 -14.72
C ARG A 146 -7.62 -23.15 -14.69
N ILE A 147 -8.52 -22.81 -13.78
CA ILE A 147 -8.84 -21.43 -13.40
C ILE A 147 -8.23 -21.22 -12.01
N ASP A 148 -7.14 -20.45 -11.95
CA ASP A 148 -6.39 -20.24 -10.72
C ASP A 148 -6.94 -19.07 -9.87
N GLY A 149 -7.78 -18.21 -10.45
CA GLY A 149 -8.46 -17.15 -9.71
C GLY A 149 -9.27 -16.20 -10.57
N VAL A 150 -10.33 -15.66 -9.97
CA VAL A 150 -11.19 -14.62 -10.52
C VAL A 150 -11.37 -13.56 -9.43
N GLU A 151 -11.11 -12.30 -9.77
CA GLU A 151 -11.16 -11.20 -8.82
C GLU A 151 -11.77 -9.96 -9.44
N PHE A 152 -12.70 -9.33 -8.72
CA PHE A 152 -13.38 -8.12 -9.14
C PHE A 152 -12.65 -6.89 -8.64
N LEU A 153 -12.44 -5.94 -9.55
CA LEU A 153 -11.67 -4.72 -9.34
C LEU A 153 -12.45 -3.53 -9.88
N ALA A 154 -12.31 -2.39 -9.22
CA ALA A 154 -12.65 -1.11 -9.85
C ALA A 154 -11.61 -0.75 -10.91
N THR A 155 -11.96 0.15 -11.82
CA THR A 155 -11.00 0.69 -12.80
C THR A 155 -9.91 1.47 -12.07
N ASP A 156 -8.70 1.52 -12.62
CA ASP A 156 -7.62 2.28 -11.96
C ASP A 156 -7.99 3.77 -11.86
N ALA A 157 -8.70 4.31 -12.85
CA ALA A 157 -9.22 5.69 -12.81
C ALA A 157 -10.23 5.90 -11.66
N ALA A 158 -11.17 4.98 -11.45
CA ALA A 158 -12.11 5.05 -10.34
C ALA A 158 -11.39 4.94 -8.99
N ILE A 159 -10.38 4.08 -8.88
CA ILE A 159 -9.55 3.94 -7.67
C ILE A 159 -8.82 5.25 -7.37
N GLU A 160 -8.19 5.88 -8.35
CA GLU A 160 -7.48 7.14 -8.14
C GLU A 160 -8.44 8.29 -7.79
N ALA A 161 -9.60 8.37 -8.42
CA ALA A 161 -10.64 9.34 -8.07
C ALA A 161 -11.13 9.14 -6.63
N ALA A 162 -11.39 7.89 -6.23
CA ALA A 162 -11.84 7.55 -4.89
C ALA A 162 -10.79 7.82 -3.81
N LYS A 163 -9.50 7.62 -4.12
CA LYS A 163 -8.40 8.01 -3.21
C LYS A 163 -8.39 9.51 -2.96
N ALA A 164 -8.58 10.33 -4.00
CA ALA A 164 -8.64 11.78 -3.87
C ALA A 164 -9.85 12.24 -3.06
N GLU A 165 -11.02 11.62 -3.27
CA GLU A 165 -12.23 11.87 -2.48
C GLU A 165 -12.05 11.48 -1.01
N ALA A 166 -11.58 10.26 -0.73
CA ALA A 166 -11.32 9.80 0.63
C ALA A 166 -10.31 10.69 1.35
N LEU A 167 -9.30 11.22 0.65
CA LEU A 167 -8.35 12.16 1.24
C LEU A 167 -9.02 13.50 1.60
N ARG A 168 -9.86 14.05 0.72
CA ARG A 168 -10.62 15.28 1.00
C ARG A 168 -11.54 15.11 2.22
N GLN A 169 -12.24 13.98 2.30
CA GLN A 169 -13.09 13.63 3.44
C GLN A 169 -12.26 13.52 4.73
N ALA A 170 -11.13 12.81 4.70
CA ALA A 170 -10.24 12.66 5.84
C ALA A 170 -9.73 14.00 6.37
N THR A 171 -9.31 14.91 5.48
CA THR A 171 -8.88 16.26 5.87
C THR A 171 -10.04 17.05 6.49
N ALA A 172 -11.23 17.02 5.88
CA ALA A 172 -12.40 17.73 6.39
C ALA A 172 -12.82 17.20 7.77
N ASN A 173 -12.81 15.88 7.96
CA ASN A 173 -13.13 15.23 9.22
C ASN A 173 -12.10 15.59 10.32
N ALA A 174 -10.79 15.54 10.02
CA ALA A 174 -9.73 15.94 10.96
C ALA A 174 -9.92 17.39 11.44
N ARG A 175 -10.23 18.30 10.51
CA ARG A 175 -10.43 19.71 10.81
C ARG A 175 -11.69 19.97 11.63
N ALA A 176 -12.79 19.27 11.31
CA ALA A 176 -14.03 19.37 12.07
C ALA A 176 -13.85 18.88 13.51
N GLU A 177 -13.17 17.76 13.72
CA GLU A 177 -12.87 17.23 15.05
C GLU A 177 -11.97 18.18 15.86
N ALA A 178 -10.93 18.74 15.24
CA ALA A 178 -10.10 19.75 15.89
C ALA A 178 -10.89 20.98 16.34
N ALA A 179 -11.77 21.49 15.47
CA ALA A 179 -12.61 22.63 15.78
C ALA A 179 -13.52 22.34 16.99
N ILE A 180 -14.15 21.16 17.04
CA ILE A 180 -15.00 20.74 18.17
C ILE A 180 -14.20 20.70 19.48
N VAL A 181 -13.02 20.06 19.47
CA VAL A 181 -12.19 19.91 20.67
C VAL A 181 -11.70 21.28 21.17
N LEU A 182 -11.17 22.13 20.29
CA LEU A 182 -10.64 23.43 20.68
C LEU A 182 -11.73 24.36 21.20
N GLN A 183 -12.89 24.42 20.52
CA GLN A 183 -14.02 25.25 20.95
C GLN A 183 -14.57 24.80 22.31
N SER A 184 -14.68 23.48 22.54
CA SER A 184 -15.15 22.93 23.82
C SER A 184 -14.22 23.26 24.99
N LEU A 185 -12.95 23.53 24.71
CA LEU A 185 -11.93 23.92 25.69
C LEU A 185 -11.72 25.45 25.77
N GLY A 186 -12.46 26.25 25.00
CA GLY A 186 -12.26 27.70 24.92
C GLY A 186 -10.93 28.10 24.27
N LEU A 187 -10.33 27.21 23.48
CA LEU A 187 -9.07 27.40 22.76
C LEU A 187 -9.35 27.76 21.29
N ARG A 188 -8.33 28.28 20.58
CA ARG A 188 -8.45 28.66 19.17
C ARG A 188 -7.35 28.03 18.34
N GLU A 189 -7.69 27.51 17.17
CA GLU A 189 -6.74 27.04 16.16
C GLU A 189 -5.87 28.22 15.69
N GLN A 190 -4.55 28.01 15.62
CA GLN A 190 -3.59 28.99 15.09
C GLN A 190 -3.04 28.56 13.73
N GLU A 191 -2.23 27.51 13.70
CA GLU A 191 -1.48 27.07 12.53
C GLU A 191 -1.39 25.54 12.49
N ILE A 192 -1.47 24.96 11.29
CA ILE A 192 -1.15 23.55 11.06
C ILE A 192 0.36 23.41 10.96
N THR A 193 0.99 22.80 11.96
CA THR A 193 2.44 22.64 12.06
C THR A 193 2.93 21.32 11.48
N GLY A 194 2.03 20.36 11.24
CA GLY A 194 2.37 19.05 10.69
C GLY A 194 1.18 18.40 10.00
N ILE A 195 1.45 17.75 8.86
CA ILE A 195 0.48 16.96 8.12
C ILE A 195 1.10 15.59 7.85
N ARG A 196 0.45 14.53 8.32
CA ARG A 196 0.82 13.15 8.01
C ARG A 196 -0.34 12.51 7.27
N ILE A 197 -0.09 12.10 6.04
CA ILE A 197 -1.06 11.41 5.19
C ILE A 197 -0.76 9.92 5.27
N ASN A 198 -1.78 9.12 5.58
CA ASN A 198 -1.72 7.69 5.42
C ASN A 198 -2.80 7.29 4.41
N HIS A 199 -2.37 6.96 3.20
CA HIS A 199 -3.24 6.27 2.26
C HIS A 199 -3.39 4.86 2.81
N GLY A 200 -4.54 4.56 3.41
CA GLY A 200 -4.85 3.20 3.82
C GLY A 200 -4.64 2.33 2.59
N GLY A 201 -3.58 1.51 2.62
CA GLY A 201 -3.31 0.55 1.56
C GLY A 201 -4.62 -0.21 1.36
N GLY A 202 -5.19 -0.11 0.16
CA GLY A 202 -6.54 -0.59 -0.12
C GLY A 202 -6.64 -2.02 0.37
N ASP A 203 -7.25 -2.20 1.53
CA ASP A 203 -7.41 -3.53 2.09
C ASP A 203 -8.51 -4.15 1.23
N PHE A 204 -8.07 -4.98 0.28
CA PHE A 204 -8.90 -5.72 -0.65
C PHE A 204 -9.69 -6.76 0.14
N SER A 205 -10.62 -6.30 0.96
CA SER A 205 -11.65 -7.13 1.56
C SER A 205 -12.89 -6.94 0.70
N PRO A 206 -13.10 -7.76 -0.35
CA PRO A 206 -14.40 -7.79 -1.02
C PRO A 206 -15.44 -8.11 0.05
N ARG A 207 -16.22 -7.11 0.44
CA ARG A 207 -17.44 -7.33 1.21
C ARG A 207 -18.45 -7.88 0.22
N MET A 208 -18.53 -9.21 0.10
CA MET A 208 -19.69 -9.84 -0.51
C MET A 208 -20.92 -9.36 0.28
N GLN A 209 -21.75 -8.51 -0.31
CA GLN A 209 -23.11 -8.34 0.18
C GLN A 209 -23.79 -9.70 -0.02
N ALA A 210 -24.06 -10.39 1.09
CA ALA A 210 -24.88 -11.60 1.08
C ALA A 210 -26.34 -11.21 0.79
N ASN A 211 -26.63 -10.84 -0.45
CA ASN A 211 -28.00 -10.87 -0.95
C ASN A 211 -28.33 -12.34 -1.19
N THR A 212 -29.13 -12.90 -0.28
CA THR A 212 -29.78 -14.19 -0.44
C THR A 212 -30.85 -14.07 -1.53
N MET A 213 -30.43 -14.10 -2.80
CA MET A 213 -31.33 -14.35 -3.92
C MET A 213 -30.81 -15.52 -4.75
N ALA A 214 -31.77 -16.37 -5.13
CA ALA A 214 -31.59 -17.71 -5.64
C ALA A 214 -30.67 -17.78 -6.86
N PHE A 215 -29.81 -18.80 -6.88
CA PHE A 215 -29.05 -19.22 -8.04
C PHE A 215 -29.99 -19.78 -9.10
N GLU A 216 -30.31 -19.00 -10.12
CA GLU A 216 -30.64 -19.53 -11.45
C GLU A 216 -29.49 -19.19 -12.41
N ALA A 217 -28.94 -20.23 -13.02
CA ALA A 217 -27.74 -20.19 -13.83
C ALA A 217 -28.03 -19.52 -15.19
N ALA A 218 -27.44 -18.33 -15.42
CA ALA A 218 -26.90 -17.85 -16.71
C ALA A 218 -26.36 -16.38 -16.66
N ASP A 219 -26.56 -15.61 -15.59
CA ASP A 219 -26.12 -14.18 -15.48
C ASP A 219 -25.05 -13.93 -14.38
N ALA A 220 -24.26 -14.95 -14.02
CA ALA A 220 -23.69 -15.07 -12.66
C ALA A 220 -22.27 -14.47 -12.43
N ILE A 221 -21.99 -13.26 -12.94
CA ILE A 221 -20.79 -12.49 -12.58
C ILE A 221 -21.16 -11.03 -12.35
N VAL A 222 -21.43 -10.65 -11.09
CA VAL A 222 -21.72 -9.26 -10.70
C VAL A 222 -20.60 -8.76 -9.79
N GLY A 223 -19.93 -7.69 -10.20
CA GLY A 223 -18.95 -7.01 -9.36
C GLY A 223 -19.63 -6.35 -8.17
N GLY A 224 -19.04 -6.50 -6.98
CA GLY A 224 -19.46 -5.78 -5.77
C GLY A 224 -18.85 -4.38 -5.68
N ASP A 225 -18.85 -3.80 -4.48
CA ASP A 225 -18.18 -2.53 -4.21
C ASP A 225 -16.78 -2.74 -3.63
N GLN A 226 -15.85 -1.88 -4.04
CA GLN A 226 -14.52 -1.74 -3.48
C GLN A 226 -14.49 -0.49 -2.58
N THR A 227 -14.05 -0.67 -1.34
CA THR A 227 -13.88 0.43 -0.39
C THR A 227 -12.46 0.99 -0.46
N VAL A 228 -12.33 2.29 -0.63
CA VAL A 228 -11.07 3.05 -0.57
C VAL A 228 -11.06 3.90 0.69
N ARG A 229 -9.97 3.84 1.47
CA ARG A 229 -9.83 4.59 2.73
C ARG A 229 -8.59 5.47 2.72
N ALA A 230 -8.68 6.61 3.37
CA ALA A 230 -7.55 7.47 3.67
C ALA A 230 -7.65 8.00 5.10
N SER A 231 -6.52 8.27 5.73
CA SER A 231 -6.46 9.03 6.97
C SER A 231 -5.45 10.16 6.90
N VAL A 232 -5.79 11.26 7.55
CA VAL A 232 -4.96 12.46 7.62
C VAL A 232 -4.83 12.84 9.09
N THR A 233 -3.60 12.82 9.58
CA THR A 233 -3.26 13.35 10.90
C THR A 233 -2.77 14.78 10.76
N LEU A 234 -3.41 15.70 11.47
CA LEU A 234 -3.00 17.10 11.58
C LEU A 234 -2.39 17.34 12.97
N GLU A 235 -1.30 18.08 12.99
CA GLU A 235 -0.72 18.66 14.21
C GLU A 235 -0.99 20.17 14.15
N ILE A 236 -1.76 20.67 15.12
CA ILE A 236 -2.35 22.00 15.11
C ILE A 236 -1.90 22.77 16.36
N ARG A 237 -1.30 23.95 16.17
CA ARG A 237 -0.97 24.86 17.27
C ARG A 237 -2.23 25.60 17.76
N TYR A 238 -2.34 25.81 19.08
CA TYR A 238 -3.43 26.55 19.71
C TYR A 238 -3.01 27.40 20.92
#